data_AF-A0A2S0MNB4-F1
#
_entry.id   AF-A0A2S0MNB4-F1
#
_cell.length_a   1.000
_cell.length_b   1.000
_cell.length_c   1.000
_cell.angle_alpha   90.00
_cell.angle_beta   90.00
_cell.angle_gamma   90.00
#
_symmetry.space_group_name_H-M   'P 1'
#
loop_
_entity.id
_entity.type
_entity.pdbx_description
1 polymer ?
#
loop_
_entity_poly.entity_id
_entity_poly.type
_entity_poly.pdbx_seq_one_letter_code
_entity_poly.pdbx_strand_id
1 'polypeptide(L)'
;MSDLDHAQRAALIDAHKSLSHGGLQEVTGDRGPVWVGGHPDLDREHHGVVVSSLHHRGLVERIGRKPMRTAGITEEGILELDCAGAAT
;
A
#
# COMPACT_ATOMS: atom_id res chain seq x y z
N MET A 1 16.12 7.37 9.19
CA MET A 1 14.94 8.24 9.02
C MET A 1 14.17 7.68 7.83
N SER A 2 12.90 7.38 8.01
CA SER A 2 12.03 6.88 6.94
C SER A 2 11.79 7.97 5.88
N ASP A 3 12.45 7.90 4.73
CA ASP A 3 12.19 8.79 3.58
C ASP A 3 10.95 8.32 2.79
N LEU A 4 9.82 8.11 3.48
CA LEU A 4 8.54 7.90 2.82
C LEU A 4 7.90 9.28 2.55
N ASP A 5 7.56 9.54 1.30
CA ASP A 5 6.70 10.70 0.99
C ASP A 5 5.27 10.48 1.51
N HIS A 6 4.45 11.54 1.42
CA HIS A 6 3.08 11.50 1.93
C HIS A 6 2.21 10.42 1.27
N ALA A 7 2.37 10.21 -0.05
CA ALA A 7 1.59 9.24 -0.80
C ALA A 7 2.02 7.80 -0.48
N GLN A 8 3.32 7.55 -0.37
CA GLN A 8 3.87 6.27 0.04
C GLN A 8 3.43 5.91 1.46
N ARG A 9 3.49 6.86 2.41
CA ARG A 9 3.01 6.64 3.78
C ARG A 9 1.51 6.34 3.81
N ALA A 10 0.71 7.10 3.06
CA ALA A 10 -0.73 6.87 2.96
C ALA A 10 -1.04 5.46 2.43
N ALA A 11 -0.40 5.05 1.33
CA ALA A 11 -0.57 3.71 0.76
C ALA A 11 -0.16 2.60 1.74
N LEU A 12 0.93 2.79 2.47
CA LEU A 12 1.42 1.82 3.44
C LEU A 12 0.47 1.68 4.65
N ILE A 13 -0.07 2.80 5.15
CA ILE A 13 -1.11 2.79 6.20
C ILE A 13 -2.36 2.05 5.73
N ASP A 14 -2.81 2.31 4.50
CA ASP A 14 -4.00 1.69 3.95
C ASP A 14 -3.79 0.19 3.69
N ALA A 15 -2.57 -0.21 3.28
CA ALA A 15 -2.17 -1.61 3.19
C ALA A 15 -2.22 -2.31 4.55
N HIS A 16 -1.73 -1.64 5.62
CA HIS A 16 -1.78 -2.16 6.99
C HIS A 16 -3.22 -2.32 7.50
N LYS A 17 -4.05 -1.29 7.36
CA LYS A 17 -5.48 -1.36 7.73
C LYS A 17 -6.25 -2.42 6.95
N SER A 18 -5.81 -2.73 5.74
CA SER A 18 -6.40 -3.74 4.86
C SER A 18 -5.79 -5.13 5.03
N LEU A 19 -4.91 -5.37 6.01
CA LEU A 19 -4.22 -6.66 6.17
C LEU A 19 -5.19 -7.84 6.25
N SER A 20 -6.28 -7.72 7.01
CA SER A 20 -7.35 -8.74 7.10
C SER A 20 -8.31 -8.77 5.91
N HIS A 21 -8.15 -7.85 4.96
CA HIS A 21 -9.02 -7.65 3.78
C HIS A 21 -8.27 -7.87 2.45
N GLY A 22 -7.10 -8.52 2.50
CA GLY A 22 -6.29 -8.82 1.31
C GLY A 22 -5.34 -7.72 0.86
N GLY A 23 -5.13 -6.68 1.68
CA GLY A 23 -4.22 -5.56 1.39
C GLY A 23 -4.82 -4.54 0.41
N LEU A 24 -3.94 -3.86 -0.34
CA LEU A 24 -4.38 -3.02 -1.46
C LEU A 24 -4.75 -3.90 -2.66
N GLN A 25 -5.78 -3.52 -3.41
CA GLN A 25 -6.26 -4.23 -4.59
C GLN A 25 -6.09 -3.37 -5.84
N GLU A 26 -5.51 -3.93 -6.90
CA GLU A 26 -5.39 -3.27 -8.21
C GLU A 26 -6.77 -3.22 -8.88
N VAL A 27 -7.24 -2.01 -9.18
CA VAL A 27 -8.48 -1.74 -9.89
C VAL A 27 -8.22 -0.84 -11.11
N THR A 28 -9.17 -0.82 -12.05
CA THR A 28 -9.06 0.04 -13.24
C THR A 28 -9.61 1.42 -12.90
N GLY A 29 -8.74 2.44 -12.84
CA GLY A 29 -9.14 3.84 -12.73
C GLY A 29 -9.20 4.54 -14.08
N ASP A 30 -9.75 5.76 -14.10
CA ASP A 30 -10.01 6.54 -15.31
C ASP A 30 -8.76 6.86 -16.15
N ARG A 31 -7.59 6.90 -15.51
CA ARG A 31 -6.29 7.24 -16.14
C ARG A 31 -5.27 6.10 -16.10
N GLY A 32 -5.68 4.90 -15.69
CA GLY A 32 -4.81 3.74 -15.54
C GLY A 32 -5.07 2.96 -14.24
N PRO A 33 -4.26 1.90 -13.96
CA PRO A 33 -4.44 1.09 -12.78
C PRO A 33 -4.15 1.88 -11.50
N VAL A 34 -5.09 1.85 -10.58
CA VAL A 34 -4.99 2.41 -9.23
C VAL A 34 -5.16 1.29 -8.20
N TRP A 35 -4.75 1.56 -6.97
CA TRP A 35 -4.77 0.60 -5.88
C TRP A 35 -5.61 1.14 -4.74
N VAL A 36 -6.55 0.36 -4.24
CA VAL A 36 -7.46 0.78 -3.16
C VAL A 36 -7.35 -0.21 -2.01
N GLY A 37 -7.45 0.25 -0.77
CA GLY A 37 -7.49 -0.65 0.38
C GLY A 37 -8.70 -1.58 0.32
N GLY A 38 -8.50 -2.86 0.64
CA GLY A 38 -9.61 -3.82 0.73
C GLY A 38 -10.55 -3.58 1.92
N HIS A 39 -10.15 -2.76 2.90
CA HIS A 39 -11.00 -2.39 4.03
C HIS A 39 -12.15 -1.46 3.58
N PRO A 40 -13.40 -1.69 4.00
CA PRO A 40 -14.58 -0.95 3.50
C PRO A 40 -14.54 0.56 3.77
N ASP A 41 -13.88 0.99 4.84
CA ASP A 41 -13.73 2.41 5.19
C ASP A 41 -12.61 3.13 4.42
N LEU A 42 -11.94 2.46 3.47
CA LEU A 42 -10.87 3.04 2.65
C LEU A 42 -11.34 3.22 1.21
N ASP A 43 -11.41 4.47 0.77
CA ASP A 43 -11.80 4.88 -0.58
C ASP A 43 -10.65 5.56 -1.35
N ARG A 44 -9.51 5.74 -0.70
CA ARG A 44 -8.35 6.44 -1.27
C ARG A 44 -7.71 5.60 -2.38
N GLU A 45 -7.58 6.21 -3.55
CA GLU A 45 -6.83 5.66 -4.66
C GLU A 45 -5.33 5.95 -4.54
N HIS A 46 -4.52 4.90 -4.73
CA HIS A 46 -3.07 4.97 -4.78
C HIS A 46 -2.57 4.67 -6.18
N HIS A 47 -1.80 5.58 -6.77
CA HIS A 47 -1.25 5.35 -8.10
C HIS A 47 -0.30 4.14 -8.12
N GLY A 48 -0.32 3.36 -9.20
CA GLY A 48 0.52 2.18 -9.34
C GLY A 48 2.04 2.44 -9.19
N VAL A 49 2.50 3.67 -9.45
CA VAL A 49 3.90 4.07 -9.21
C VAL A 49 4.25 4.08 -7.71
N VAL A 50 3.32 4.52 -6.85
CA VAL A 50 3.49 4.55 -5.39
C VAL A 50 3.61 3.13 -4.85
N VAL A 51 2.68 2.24 -5.23
CA VAL A 51 2.69 0.84 -4.81
C VAL A 51 3.89 0.09 -5.37
N SER A 52 4.31 0.39 -6.61
CA SER A 52 5.53 -0.19 -7.18
C SER A 52 6.79 0.25 -6.44
N SER A 53 6.84 1.52 -6.00
CA SER A 53 7.95 2.04 -5.20
C SER A 53 8.01 1.37 -3.82
N LEU A 54 6.88 1.22 -3.13
CA LEU A 54 6.80 0.50 -1.85
C LEU A 54 7.24 -0.96 -2.00
N HIS A 55 6.83 -1.61 -3.09
CA HIS A 55 7.23 -2.98 -3.38
C HIS A 55 8.73 -3.11 -3.63
N HIS A 56 9.31 -2.17 -4.39
CA HIS A 56 10.75 -2.16 -4.64
C HIS A 56 11.56 -1.93 -3.35
N ARG A 57 10.99 -1.20 -2.39
CA ARG A 57 11.56 -1.00 -1.04
C ARG A 57 11.36 -2.21 -0.11
N GLY A 58 10.64 -3.24 -0.53
CA GLY A 58 10.33 -4.41 0.30
C GLY A 58 9.28 -4.15 1.39
N LEU A 59 8.56 -3.03 1.33
CA LEU A 59 7.55 -2.66 2.35
C LEU A 59 6.16 -3.26 2.06
N VAL A 60 5.93 -3.67 0.81
CA VAL A 60 4.73 -4.43 0.41
C VAL A 60 5.11 -5.56 -0.52
N GLU A 61 4.41 -6.68 -0.41
CA GLU A 61 4.52 -7.80 -1.34
C GLU A 61 3.35 -7.76 -2.32
N ARG A 62 3.65 -7.83 -3.63
CA ARG A 62 2.63 -7.89 -4.68
C ARG A 62 2.38 -9.33 -5.10
N ILE A 63 1.13 -9.76 -5.02
CA ILE A 63 0.70 -11.13 -5.31
C ILE A 63 -0.37 -11.11 -6.43
N GLY A 64 -0.44 -12.19 -7.20
CA GLY A 64 -1.47 -12.39 -8.22
C GLY A 64 -1.04 -12.02 -9.65
N ARG A 65 -2.00 -12.03 -10.56
CA ARG A 65 -1.80 -11.76 -12.00
C ARG A 65 -2.86 -10.77 -12.47
N LYS A 66 -2.55 -9.99 -13.50
CA LYS A 66 -3.54 -9.08 -14.10
C LYS A 66 -4.80 -9.85 -14.50
N PRO A 67 -6.00 -9.26 -14.35
CA PRO A 67 -6.25 -7.88 -13.91
C PRO A 67 -6.33 -7.69 -12.39
N MET A 68 -6.29 -8.77 -11.59
CA MET A 68 -6.44 -8.71 -10.14
C MET A 68 -5.13 -9.02 -9.44
N ARG A 69 -4.44 -7.96 -9.03
CA ARG A 69 -3.27 -8.04 -8.16
C ARG A 69 -3.60 -7.49 -6.78
N THR A 70 -2.94 -8.01 -5.77
CA THR A 70 -3.00 -7.48 -4.41
C THR A 70 -1.61 -7.06 -3.93
N ALA A 71 -1.57 -6.11 -3.01
CA ALA A 71 -0.34 -5.68 -2.34
C ALA A 71 -0.56 -5.70 -0.82
N GLY A 72 0.01 -6.70 -0.16
CA GLY A 72 -0.01 -6.84 1.30
C GLY A 72 1.19 -6.14 1.93
N ILE A 73 1.03 -5.54 3.10
CA ILE A 73 2.15 -4.99 3.86
C ILE A 73 3.05 -6.12 4.38
N THR A 74 4.37 -5.92 4.34
CA THR A 74 5.37 -6.86 4.91
C THR A 74 5.68 -6.53 6.37
N GLU A 75 6.44 -7.40 7.05
CA GLU A 75 6.94 -7.10 8.40
C GLU A 75 7.80 -5.83 8.42
N GLU A 76 8.66 -5.64 7.42
CA GLU A 76 9.45 -4.43 7.24
C GLU A 76 8.57 -3.19 7.04
N GLY A 77 7.47 -3.34 6.30
CA GLY A 77 6.46 -2.29 6.13
C GLY A 77 5.80 -1.87 7.45
N ILE A 78 5.49 -2.84 8.33
CA ILE A 78 4.92 -2.57 9.65
C ILE A 78 5.93 -1.85 10.53
N LEU A 79 7.17 -2.34 10.58
CA LEU A 79 8.25 -1.70 11.35
C LEU A 79 8.51 -0.26 10.88
N GLU A 80 8.47 -0.01 9.57
CA GLU A 80 8.61 1.33 9.01
C GLU A 80 7.48 2.25 9.50
N LEU A 81 6.23 1.77 9.55
CA LEU A 81 5.10 2.55 10.10
C LEU A 81 5.28 2.85 11.59
N ASP A 82 5.73 1.88 12.38
CA ASP A 82 5.94 2.04 13.82
C ASP A 82 7.06 3.05 14.11
N CYS A 83 8.20 2.94 13.44
CA CYS A 83 9.30 3.92 13.55
C CYS A 83 8.86 5.33 13.12
N ALA A 84 7.97 5.40 12.14
CA ALA A 84 7.47 6.65 11.59
C ALA A 84 6.32 7.25 12.41
N GLY A 85 5.72 6.50 13.34
CA GLY A 85 4.71 6.93 14.31
C GLY A 85 5.28 7.17 15.72
N ALA A 86 6.40 6.55 16.09
CA ALA A 86 7.11 6.79 17.35
C ALA A 86 7.81 8.16 17.44
N ALA A 87 7.77 8.96 16.36
CA ALA A 87 8.33 10.30 16.29
C ALA A 87 7.34 11.42 16.63
N THR A 88 6.17 11.11 17.18
CA THR A 88 5.17 12.09 17.66
C THR A 88 5.16 12.20 19.17
#